data_AF-A0A846WAJ8-F1
#
_entry.id   AF-A0A846WAJ8-F1
#
_cell.length_a   1.000
_cell.length_b   1.000
_cell.length_c   1.000
_cell.angle_alpha   90.00
_cell.angle_beta   90.00
_cell.angle_gamma   90.00
#
_symmetry.space_group_name_H-M   'P 1'
#
loop_
_entity.id
_entity.type
_entity.pdbx_description
1 polymer ?
#
loop_
_entity_poly.entity_id
_entity_poly.type
_entity_poly.pdbx_seq_one_letter_code
_entity_poly.pdbx_strand_id
1 'polypeptide(L)' 'MSTDPVETLHRWADSGAIWRVLTRRADSVTIGLFECTGGQEVDRFTSADPALLRFLGERTSSDS' A
#
# COMPACT_ATOMS: atom_id res chain seq x y z
N MET A 1 14.02 -7.57 11.14
CA MET A 1 13.88 -7.36 9.69
C MET A 1 12.94 -6.18 9.53
N SER A 2 13.45 -4.99 9.22
CA SER A 2 12.59 -3.83 8.98
C SER A 2 12.04 -4.02 7.57
N THR A 3 10.79 -4.44 7.46
CA THR A 3 10.16 -4.70 6.16
C THR A 3 9.98 -3.37 5.46
N ASP A 4 10.68 -3.18 4.35
CA ASP A 4 10.52 -2.01 3.51
C ASP A 4 9.06 -1.96 3.02
N PRO A 5 8.32 -0.86 3.27
CA PRO A 5 6.91 -0.78 2.95
C PRO A 5 6.67 -0.81 1.44
N VAL A 6 7.62 -0.35 0.62
CA VAL A 6 7.52 -0.41 -0.85
C VAL A 6 7.69 -1.84 -1.32
N GLU A 7 8.66 -2.58 -0.79
CA GLU A 7 8.84 -3.99 -1.10
C GLU A 7 7.61 -4.83 -0.70
N THR A 8 6.98 -4.48 0.42
CA THR A 8 5.71 -5.10 0.86
C THR A 8 4.61 -4.91 -0.19
N LEU A 9 4.41 -3.68 -0.69
CA LEU A 9 3.40 -3.40 -1.71
C LEU A 9 3.70 -4.07 -3.05
N HIS A 10 4.97 -4.14 -3.43
CA HIS A 10 5.40 -4.87 -4.63
C HIS A 10 5.07 -6.36 -4.52
N ARG A 11 5.46 -7.00 -3.41
CA ARG A 11 5.20 -8.42 -3.18
C ARG A 11 3.71 -8.74 -3.11
N TRP A 12 2.93 -7.84 -2.51
CA TRP A 12 1.48 -7.94 -2.44
C TRP A 12 0.87 -7.95 -3.84
N ALA A 13 1.23 -6.98 -4.68
CA ALA A 13 0.77 -6.89 -6.07
C ALA A 13 1.25 -8.07 -6.93
N ASP A 14 2.49 -8.55 -6.73
CA ASP A 14 3.05 -9.71 -7.44
C ASP A 14 2.29 -11.01 -7.11
N SER A 15 1.77 -11.13 -5.90
CA SER A 15 0.89 -12.23 -5.48
C SER A 15 -0.52 -12.14 -6.08
N GLY A 16 -0.81 -11.11 -6.89
CA GLY A 16 -2.13 -10.81 -7.44
C GLY A 16 -3.08 -10.16 -6.44
N ALA A 17 -2.58 -9.74 -5.27
CA ALA A 17 -3.37 -9.11 -4.22
C ALA A 17 -3.39 -7.59 -4.38
N ILE A 18 -4.48 -6.94 -3.93
CA ILE A 18 -4.71 -5.52 -4.19
C ILE A 18 -4.31 -4.71 -2.97
N TRP A 19 -3.66 -3.56 -3.17
CA TRP A 19 -3.51 -2.56 -2.13
C TRP A 19 -4.20 -1.26 -2.52
N ARG A 20 -4.70 -0.51 -1.53
CA ARG A 20 -5.36 0.78 -1.73
C ARG A 20 -4.92 1.78 -0.68
N VAL A 21 -4.74 3.02 -1.09
CA VAL A 21 -4.52 4.14 -0.18
C VAL A 21 -5.86 4.51 0.44
N LEU A 22 -5.99 4.30 1.74
CA LEU A 22 -7.21 4.60 2.50
C LEU A 22 -7.21 6.06 2.98
N THR A 23 -6.04 6.60 3.31
CA THR A 23 -5.89 7.98 3.79
C THR A 23 -4.55 8.53 3.36
N ARG A 24 -4.54 9.80 2.94
CA ARG A 24 -3.33 10.57 2.71
C ARG A 24 -3.33 11.78 3.64
N ARG A 25 -2.24 11.98 4.36
CA ARG A 25 -1.94 13.17 5.15
C ARG A 25 -0.72 13.87 4.57
N ALA A 26 -0.32 15.00 5.16
CA ALA A 26 0.79 15.79 4.66
C ALA A 26 2.13 15.01 4.64
N ASP A 27 2.35 14.17 5.64
CA ASP A 27 3.61 13.46 5.90
C ASP A 27 3.45 11.93 6.02
N SER A 28 2.21 11.43 5.95
CA SER A 28 1.92 10.01 6.16
C SER A 28 0.76 9.50 5.31
N VAL A 29 0.77 8.20 5.07
CA VAL A 29 -0.25 7.49 4.29
C VAL A 29 -0.67 6.22 5.01
N THR A 30 -1.95 5.90 4.90
CA THR A 30 -2.51 4.63 5.38
C THR A 30 -2.86 3.77 4.17
N ILE A 31 -2.31 2.56 4.13
CA ILE A 31 -2.53 1.58 3.08
C ILE A 31 -3.35 0.43 3.65
N GLY A 32 -4.42 0.07 2.95
CA GLY A 32 -5.15 -1.16 3.14
C GLY A 32 -4.64 -2.22 2.17
N LEU A 33 -4.43 -3.42 2.67
CA LEU A 33 -4.10 -4.61 1.93
C LEU A 33 -5.37 -5.46 1.80
N PHE A 34 -5.71 -5.80 0.57
CA PHE A 34 -6.91 -6.55 0.21
C PHE A 34 -6.51 -7.88 -0.42
N GLU A 35 -7.37 -8.87 -0.29
CA GLU A 35 -7.22 -10.14 -1.02
C GLU A 35 -7.20 -9.94 -2.55
N CYS A 36 -6.89 -11.00 -3.31
CA CYS A 36 -6.77 -10.93 -4.77
C CYS A 36 -8.03 -10.46 -5.50
N THR A 37 -9.21 -10.67 -4.92
CA THR A 37 -10.48 -10.18 -5.48
C THR A 37 -10.77 -8.71 -5.12
N GLY A 38 -10.00 -8.12 -4.19
CA GLY A 38 -10.19 -6.74 -3.72
C GLY A 38 -11.42 -6.52 -2.85
N GLY A 39 -12.12 -7.60 -2.46
CA GLY A 39 -13.40 -7.55 -1.74
C GLY A 39 -13.28 -7.39 -0.22
N GLN A 40 -12.26 -7.98 0.40
CA GLN A 40 -11.98 -7.84 1.82
C GLN A 40 -10.61 -7.23 2.09
N GLU A 41 -10.56 -6.31 3.05
CA GLU A 41 -9.31 -5.85 3.64
C GLU A 41 -8.81 -6.93 4.61
N VAL A 42 -7.60 -7.43 4.37
CA VAL A 42 -6.96 -8.45 5.20
C VAL A 42 -6.01 -7.85 6.21
N ASP A 43 -5.41 -6.70 5.90
CA ASP A 43 -4.50 -5.99 6.80
C ASP A 43 -4.42 -4.50 6.44
N ARG A 44 -3.88 -3.68 7.33
CA ARG A 44 -3.61 -2.27 7.10
C ARG A 44 -2.37 -1.80 7.83
N PHE A 45 -1.66 -0.85 7.22
CA PHE A 45 -0.56 -0.17 7.90
C PHE A 45 -0.52 1.32 7.57
N THR A 46 0.09 2.09 8.45
CA THR A 46 0.37 3.51 8.24
C THR A 46 1.88 3.71 8.19
N SER A 47 2.33 4.51 7.23
CA SER A 47 3.75 4.81 7.07
C SER A 47 3.95 6.27 6.71
N ALA A 48 5.00 6.86 7.28
CA ALA A 48 5.52 8.18 6.96
C ALA A 48 6.83 8.09 6.16
N ASP A 49 7.14 6.91 5.60
CA ASP A 49 8.37 6.68 4.87
C ASP A 49 8.37 7.47 3.55
N PRO A 50 9.34 8.38 3.33
CA PRO A 50 9.41 9.18 2.11
C PRO A 50 9.60 8.33 0.84
N ALA A 51 10.21 7.14 0.94
CA ALA A 51 10.32 6.21 -0.18
C ALA A 51 8.94 5.67 -0.58
N LEU A 52 8.09 5.34 0.40
CA LEU A 52 6.71 4.93 0.15
C LEU A 52 5.89 6.07 -0.44
N LEU A 53 5.99 7.29 0.11
CA LEU A 53 5.29 8.46 -0.43
C LEU A 53 5.66 8.69 -1.90
N ARG A 54 6.95 8.58 -2.23
CA ARG A 54 7.45 8.72 -3.60
C ARG A 54 7.02 7.58 -4.52
N PHE A 55 6.97 6.35 -4.01
CA PHE A 55 6.49 5.18 -4.74
C PHE A 55 5.00 5.30 -5.10
N LEU A 56 4.19 5.77 -4.15
CA LEU A 56 2.76 5.96 -4.36
C LEU A 56 2.52 7.08 -5.38
N GLY A 57 3.26 8.19 -5.32
CA GLY A 57 3.04 9.32 -6.22
C GLY A 57 1.56 9.74 -6.21
N GLU A 58 0.89 9.71 -7.37
CA GLU A 58 -0.55 9.96 -7.50
C GLU A 58 -1.43 8.71 -7.38
N ARG A 59 -0.83 7.51 -7.33
CA ARG A 59 -1.55 6.22 -7.29
C ARG A 59 -2.33 6.07 -5.99
N THR A 60 -3.61 5.76 -6.12
CA THR A 60 -4.48 5.46 -4.98
C THR A 60 -4.70 3.95 -4.80
N SER A 61 -4.28 3.12 -5.76
CA SER A 61 -4.31 1.67 -5.64
C SER A 61 -3.31 0.97 -6.57
N SER A 62 -3.17 -0.34 -6.44
CA SER A 62 -2.39 -1.18 -7.35
C SER A 62 -3.05 -1.42 -8.71
N ASP A 63 -4.37 -1.26 -8.81
CA ASP A 63 -5.22 -1.56 -9.98
C ASP A 63 -5.47 -0.34 -10.88
N SER A 64 -5.02 0.86 -10.44
CA SER A 64 -5.23 2.15 -11.11
C SER A 64 -4.03 2.62 -11.92
#